data_AF-A0A7C1VTD5-F1
#
_entry.id   AF-A0A7C1VTD5-F1
#
_cell.length_a   1.000
_cell.length_b   1.000
_cell.length_c   1.000
_cell.angle_alpha   90.00
_cell.angle_beta   90.00
_cell.angle_gamma   90.00
#
_symmetry.space_group_name_H-M   'P 1'
#
loop_
_entity.id
_entity.type
_entity.pdbx_description
1 polymer ?
#
loop_
_entity_poly.entity_id
_entity_poly.type
_entity_poly.pdbx_seq_one_letter_code
_entity_poly.pdbx_strand_id
1 'polypeptide(L)'
;MGETLLGVSPENLYIINKKPQLLEEIHKPHFLVFPPSEKNIEDEQKKLIEAWKKNEETPLKHITEIGGIEEYNSFWDFEKKIKTFRVYVKRSFLVPEVSDYIFFNHNLYTAEHDIPYHQRVLVDLAAHDKAWMLDTEGEKKRLNLLVYDIETTEFEEGKTDLPIDIIGYTSLSLSIESEKNLETEEFNFEVLDWPSNWMENEIIQVVARNRDEEIDNLLMFCKLVEQHHIISGHNIVGFDNMQIHGRIGKIVSENGENLSKKQLQIFQQFLTKYARKDKSFHFGVGSEIVTIHPSTFDTYLGVRKFYPYLDDF
;
A
#
# COMPACT_ATOMS: atom_id res chain seq x y z
N MET A 1 18.97 9.64 13.42
CA MET A 1 18.79 8.40 12.65
C MET A 1 17.41 8.47 12.05
N GLY A 2 17.32 8.88 10.79
CA GLY A 2 16.07 8.88 10.05
C GLY A 2 15.45 7.49 9.98
N GLU A 3 14.13 7.47 9.93
CA GLU A 3 13.34 6.26 9.79
C GLU A 3 13.15 5.98 8.29
N THR A 4 13.70 4.87 7.79
CA THR A 4 13.59 4.54 6.36
C THR A 4 12.25 3.88 6.07
N LEU A 5 11.43 4.55 5.26
CA LEU A 5 10.13 4.07 4.79
C LEU A 5 10.30 3.00 3.70
N LEU A 6 9.73 1.81 3.90
CA LEU A 6 9.73 0.71 2.93
C LEU A 6 8.52 0.74 1.99
N GLY A 7 7.38 1.22 2.47
CA GLY A 7 6.15 1.22 1.71
C GLY A 7 4.93 1.62 2.55
N VAL A 8 3.79 1.70 1.89
CA VAL A 8 2.51 2.12 2.47
C VAL A 8 1.39 1.25 1.93
N SER A 9 0.52 0.76 2.80
CA SER A 9 -0.81 0.24 2.46
C SER A 9 -1.88 1.29 2.81
N PRO A 10 -3.15 1.15 2.42
CA PRO A 10 -4.17 2.15 2.78
C PRO A 10 -4.40 2.32 4.28
N GLU A 11 -3.92 1.38 5.10
CA GLU A 11 -4.09 1.41 6.55
C GLU A 11 -2.77 1.51 7.31
N ASN A 12 -1.65 1.05 6.75
CA ASN A 12 -0.38 0.93 7.47
C ASN A 12 0.80 1.58 6.74
N LEU A 13 1.69 2.19 7.54
CA LEU A 13 3.04 2.61 7.17
C LEU A 13 4.04 1.50 7.56
N TYR A 14 5.02 1.21 6.69
CA TYR A 14 6.04 0.20 6.94
C TYR A 14 7.42 0.84 6.97
N ILE A 15 8.07 0.82 8.13
CA ILE A 15 9.40 1.37 8.34
C ILE A 15 10.37 0.22 8.67
N ILE A 16 11.62 0.31 8.19
CA ILE A 16 12.67 -0.66 8.49
C ILE A 16 12.75 -0.92 10.00
N ASN A 17 12.78 -2.20 10.38
CA ASN A 17 12.90 -2.67 11.77
C ASN A 17 11.80 -2.18 12.75
N LYS A 18 10.66 -1.71 12.23
CA LYS A 18 9.49 -1.34 13.04
C LYS A 18 8.29 -2.21 12.71
N LYS A 19 7.41 -2.38 13.70
CA LYS A 19 6.07 -2.93 13.44
C LYS A 19 5.30 -1.95 12.55
N PRO A 20 4.45 -2.43 11.64
CA PRO A 20 3.68 -1.52 10.81
C PRO A 20 2.76 -0.65 11.66
N GLN A 21 2.75 0.64 11.36
CA GLN A 21 2.06 1.69 12.11
C GLN A 21 0.78 2.10 11.39
N LEU A 22 -0.27 2.43 12.13
CA LEU A 22 -1.53 2.84 11.52
C LEU A 22 -1.40 4.24 10.89
N LEU A 23 -1.85 4.38 9.64
CA LEU A 23 -1.80 5.65 8.93
C LEU A 23 -2.62 6.74 9.61
N GLU A 24 -3.74 6.38 10.24
CA GLU A 24 -4.60 7.34 10.94
C GLU A 24 -3.91 8.06 12.11
N GLU A 25 -2.81 7.50 12.63
CA GLU A 25 -2.02 8.12 13.70
C GLU A 25 -1.07 9.20 13.19
N ILE A 26 -0.72 9.17 11.90
CA ILE A 26 0.32 10.03 11.31
C ILE A 26 -0.20 10.93 10.17
N HIS A 27 -1.34 10.57 9.57
CA HIS A 27 -1.90 11.24 8.42
C HIS A 27 -3.44 11.17 8.43
N LYS A 28 -4.09 12.27 8.02
CA LYS A 28 -5.55 12.37 7.93
C LYS A 28 -5.96 12.46 6.45
N PRO A 29 -6.91 11.62 5.98
CA PRO A 29 -7.46 11.78 4.65
C PRO A 29 -8.13 13.14 4.50
N HIS A 30 -7.87 13.81 3.39
CA HIS A 30 -8.39 15.14 3.12
C HIS A 30 -8.50 15.42 1.63
N PHE A 31 -9.21 16.50 1.32
CA PHE A 31 -9.36 17.08 -0.01
C PHE A 31 -9.51 18.60 0.11
N LEU A 32 -9.42 19.30 -1.02
CA LEU A 32 -9.52 20.76 -1.07
C LEU A 32 -10.94 21.18 -1.39
N VAL A 33 -11.37 22.29 -0.78
CA VAL A 33 -12.65 22.94 -1.02
C VAL A 33 -12.43 24.42 -1.31
N PHE A 34 -13.14 24.95 -2.29
CA PHE A 34 -13.10 26.37 -2.65
C PHE A 34 -14.43 26.82 -3.26
N PRO A 35 -14.82 28.08 -3.05
CA PRO A 35 -16.08 28.58 -3.59
C PRO A 35 -15.95 28.98 -5.08
N PRO A 36 -17.07 29.11 -5.79
CA PRO A 36 -17.13 29.85 -7.05
C PRO A 36 -16.61 31.28 -6.93
N SER A 37 -16.12 31.84 -8.05
CA SER A 37 -15.43 33.14 -8.12
C SER A 37 -16.20 34.34 -7.53
N GLU A 38 -17.53 34.28 -7.56
CA GLU A 38 -18.45 35.31 -7.13
C GLU A 38 -18.76 35.27 -5.62
N LYS A 39 -18.28 34.24 -4.91
CA LYS A 39 -18.51 34.07 -3.47
C LYS A 39 -17.24 34.31 -2.66
N ASN A 40 -17.42 34.82 -1.45
CA ASN A 40 -16.34 35.03 -0.50
C ASN A 40 -16.00 33.72 0.25
N ILE A 41 -14.72 33.33 0.27
CA ILE A 41 -14.28 32.06 0.88
C ILE A 41 -14.39 32.04 2.39
N GLU A 42 -14.11 33.16 3.06
CA GLU A 42 -14.22 33.27 4.51
C GLU A 42 -15.67 33.04 4.97
N ASP A 43 -16.64 33.61 4.25
CA ASP A 43 -18.08 33.43 4.52
C ASP A 43 -18.55 32.00 4.25
N GLU A 44 -18.16 31.40 3.11
CA GLU A 44 -18.58 30.05 2.75
C GLU A 44 -17.95 28.99 3.65
N GLN A 45 -16.67 29.15 4.03
CA GLN A 45 -16.02 28.28 5.01
C GLN A 45 -16.76 28.33 6.35
N LYS A 46 -17.12 29.53 6.83
CA LYS A 46 -17.87 29.69 8.08
C LYS A 46 -19.24 29.01 8.01
N LYS A 47 -19.98 29.16 6.91
CA LYS A 47 -21.26 28.47 6.69
C LYS A 47 -21.10 26.95 6.73
N LEU A 48 -20.05 26.42 6.11
CA LEU A 48 -19.77 24.98 6.13
C LEU A 48 -19.43 24.49 7.54
N ILE A 49 -18.61 25.23 8.30
CA ILE A 49 -18.29 24.92 9.70
C ILE A 49 -19.57 24.90 10.56
N GLU A 50 -20.46 25.88 10.38
CA GLU A 50 -21.74 25.92 11.09
C GLU A 50 -22.66 24.75 10.71
N ALA A 51 -22.70 24.37 9.43
CA ALA A 51 -23.47 23.22 8.97
C ALA A 51 -22.91 21.90 9.53
N TRP A 52 -21.59 21.73 9.52
CA TRP A 52 -20.91 20.57 10.08
C TRP A 52 -21.19 20.42 11.58
N LYS A 53 -21.17 21.51 12.35
CA LYS A 53 -21.45 21.49 13.80
C LYS A 53 -22.91 21.17 14.15
N LYS A 54 -23.86 21.39 13.23
CA LYS A 54 -25.30 21.23 13.47
C LYS A 54 -25.86 19.88 13.00
N ASN A 55 -25.19 19.21 12.05
CA ASN A 55 -25.76 18.06 11.36
C ASN A 55 -25.03 16.75 11.68
N GLU A 56 -25.64 15.91 12.51
CA GLU A 56 -25.18 14.53 12.77
C GLU A 56 -25.73 13.51 11.77
N GLU A 57 -26.73 13.88 10.94
CA GLU A 57 -27.39 12.95 10.02
C GLU A 57 -26.87 13.00 8.58
N THR A 58 -26.06 13.99 8.22
CA THR A 58 -25.52 14.16 6.86
C THR A 58 -24.10 13.58 6.74
N PRO A 59 -23.56 13.40 5.53
CA PRO A 59 -22.16 12.98 5.34
C PRO A 59 -21.13 13.88 6.05
N LEU A 60 -21.49 15.13 6.37
CA LEU A 60 -20.64 16.04 7.14
C LEU A 60 -20.23 15.48 8.51
N LYS A 61 -21.00 14.56 9.12
CA LYS A 61 -20.63 13.87 10.38
C LYS A 61 -19.31 13.11 10.30
N HIS A 62 -18.83 12.83 9.08
CA HIS A 62 -17.57 12.15 8.82
C HIS A 62 -16.37 13.11 8.74
N ILE A 63 -16.60 14.43 8.72
CA ILE A 63 -15.54 15.43 8.82
C ILE A 63 -14.96 15.40 10.24
N THR A 64 -13.64 15.42 10.33
CA THR A 64 -12.90 15.52 11.60
C THR A 64 -12.40 16.93 11.85
N GLU A 65 -12.08 17.67 10.79
CA GLU A 65 -11.49 19.00 10.87
C GLU A 65 -11.70 19.74 9.55
N ILE A 66 -11.87 21.07 9.63
CA ILE A 66 -11.82 21.98 8.48
C ILE A 66 -10.62 22.89 8.72
N GLY A 67 -9.66 22.87 7.80
CA GLY A 67 -8.40 23.60 7.89
C GLY A 67 -8.56 25.11 7.66
N GLY A 68 -7.45 25.83 7.82
CA GLY A 68 -7.37 27.25 7.48
C GLY A 68 -7.50 27.51 5.98
N ILE A 69 -7.73 28.78 5.63
CA ILE A 69 -7.68 29.22 4.23
C ILE A 69 -6.23 29.34 3.81
N GLU A 70 -5.92 28.74 2.66
CA GLU A 70 -4.60 28.68 2.05
C GLU A 70 -4.68 29.14 0.59
N GLU A 71 -3.55 29.54 0.03
CA GLU A 71 -3.45 30.01 -1.36
C GLU A 71 -2.71 28.98 -2.21
N TYR A 72 -3.35 28.51 -3.27
CA TYR A 72 -2.82 27.54 -4.22
C TYR A 72 -2.63 28.18 -5.59
N ASN A 73 -1.59 27.78 -6.31
CA ASN A 73 -1.52 28.07 -7.75
C ASN A 73 -2.47 27.12 -8.47
N SER A 74 -3.26 27.63 -9.41
CA SER A 74 -4.14 26.82 -10.24
C SER A 74 -3.30 25.86 -11.08
N PHE A 75 -3.68 24.57 -11.05
CA PHE A 75 -3.05 23.54 -11.87
C PHE A 75 -3.24 23.77 -13.38
N TRP A 76 -4.33 24.43 -13.78
CA TRP A 76 -4.66 24.70 -15.18
C TRP A 76 -4.16 26.07 -15.68
N ASP A 77 -4.01 27.03 -14.77
CA ASP A 77 -3.64 28.40 -15.08
C ASP A 77 -2.61 28.89 -14.06
N PHE A 78 -1.32 28.73 -14.36
CA PHE A 78 -0.23 28.99 -13.42
C PHE A 78 -0.11 30.45 -12.98
N GLU A 79 -0.76 31.39 -13.66
CA GLU A 79 -0.81 32.80 -13.23
C GLU A 79 -1.93 33.07 -12.22
N LYS A 80 -2.89 32.16 -12.08
CA LYS A 80 -4.00 32.28 -11.14
C LYS A 80 -3.67 31.64 -9.82
N LYS A 81 -3.94 32.41 -8.77
CA LYS A 81 -3.97 31.93 -7.41
C LYS A 81 -5.40 31.78 -6.91
N ILE A 82 -5.68 30.65 -6.29
CA ILE A 82 -7.01 30.28 -5.80
C ILE A 82 -6.88 30.10 -4.29
N LYS A 83 -7.74 30.78 -3.54
CA LYS A 83 -7.90 30.51 -2.12
C LYS A 83 -8.70 29.21 -1.96
N THR A 84 -8.21 28.30 -1.13
CA THR A 84 -8.84 27.02 -0.83
C THR A 84 -8.76 26.75 0.67
N PHE A 85 -9.42 25.71 1.16
CA PHE A 85 -9.17 25.16 2.49
C PHE A 85 -9.30 23.64 2.46
N ARG A 86 -8.58 22.95 3.35
CA ARG A 86 -8.65 21.48 3.48
C ARG A 86 -9.88 21.06 4.29
N VAL A 87 -10.50 19.96 3.90
CA VAL A 87 -11.50 19.23 4.70
C VAL A 87 -10.94 17.85 5.01
N TYR A 88 -10.81 17.53 6.29
CA TYR A 88 -10.29 16.25 6.77
C TYR A 88 -11.44 15.32 7.16
N VAL A 89 -11.34 14.03 6.83
CA VAL A 89 -12.38 13.03 7.08
C VAL A 89 -11.87 11.85 7.92
N LYS A 90 -12.80 11.13 8.57
CA LYS A 90 -12.48 10.01 9.48
C LYS A 90 -11.77 8.83 8.82
N ARG A 91 -12.12 8.52 7.57
CA ARG A 91 -11.61 7.38 6.80
C ARG A 91 -11.50 7.76 5.33
N SER A 92 -10.49 7.24 4.65
CA SER A 92 -10.19 7.60 3.26
C SER A 92 -11.32 7.25 2.28
N PHE A 93 -11.99 6.11 2.45
CA PHE A 93 -13.12 5.71 1.60
C PHE A 93 -14.36 6.61 1.74
N LEU A 94 -14.39 7.50 2.74
CA LEU A 94 -15.47 8.48 2.92
C LEU A 94 -15.21 9.79 2.18
N VAL A 95 -14.00 10.01 1.65
CA VAL A 95 -13.65 11.23 0.92
C VAL A 95 -14.63 11.51 -0.24
N PRO A 96 -14.98 10.52 -1.11
CA PRO A 96 -15.91 10.78 -2.21
C PRO A 96 -17.31 11.21 -1.72
N GLU A 97 -17.87 10.51 -0.73
CA GLU A 97 -19.21 10.81 -0.19
C GLU A 97 -19.28 12.22 0.43
N VAL A 98 -18.27 12.60 1.21
CA VAL A 98 -18.21 13.93 1.84
C VAL A 98 -17.96 15.01 0.79
N SER A 99 -17.08 14.76 -0.18
CA SER A 99 -16.79 15.68 -1.29
C SER A 99 -18.04 15.97 -2.12
N ASP A 100 -18.75 14.93 -2.55
CA ASP A 100 -19.97 15.04 -3.35
C ASP A 100 -21.05 15.83 -2.61
N TYR A 101 -21.24 15.55 -1.31
CA TYR A 101 -22.22 16.28 -0.52
C TYR A 101 -21.87 17.77 -0.42
N ILE A 102 -20.60 18.12 -0.19
CA ILE A 102 -20.16 19.53 -0.18
C ILE A 102 -20.40 20.16 -1.56
N PHE A 103 -20.08 19.44 -2.64
CA PHE A 103 -20.27 19.93 -4.00
C PHE A 103 -21.74 20.22 -4.33
N PHE A 104 -22.61 19.22 -4.18
CA PHE A 104 -24.00 19.32 -4.60
C PHE A 104 -24.90 20.09 -3.61
N ASN A 105 -24.63 20.03 -2.31
CA ASN A 105 -25.51 20.62 -1.29
C ASN A 105 -25.01 21.95 -0.73
N HIS A 106 -23.71 22.23 -0.79
CA HIS A 106 -23.14 23.51 -0.36
C HIS A 106 -22.72 24.41 -1.52
N ASN A 107 -22.77 23.91 -2.77
CA ASN A 107 -22.38 24.65 -3.97
C ASN A 107 -20.96 25.24 -3.83
N LEU A 108 -20.04 24.36 -3.43
CA LEU A 108 -18.59 24.61 -3.31
C LEU A 108 -17.86 23.61 -4.20
N TYR A 109 -16.83 24.05 -4.90
CA TYR A 109 -16.00 23.16 -5.69
C TYR A 109 -15.06 22.36 -4.78
N THR A 110 -14.74 21.14 -5.22
CA THR A 110 -13.82 20.25 -4.54
C THR A 110 -12.72 19.79 -5.49
N ALA A 111 -11.52 19.53 -4.96
CA ALA A 111 -10.39 19.02 -5.71
C ALA A 111 -9.58 18.02 -4.87
N GLU A 112 -8.77 17.19 -5.52
CA GLU A 112 -7.91 16.18 -4.89
C GLU A 112 -8.67 15.09 -4.10
N HIS A 113 -9.97 14.92 -4.34
CA HIS A 113 -10.83 13.94 -3.69
C HIS A 113 -10.78 12.54 -4.35
N ASP A 114 -10.14 12.42 -5.50
CA ASP A 114 -10.01 11.24 -6.36
C ASP A 114 -8.61 10.61 -6.33
N ILE A 115 -7.75 11.04 -5.40
CA ILE A 115 -6.39 10.53 -5.25
C ILE A 115 -6.40 9.29 -4.35
N PRO A 116 -5.86 8.14 -4.79
CA PRO A 116 -5.72 6.95 -3.95
C PRO A 116 -5.00 7.28 -2.64
N TYR A 117 -5.56 6.84 -1.52
CA TYR A 117 -5.12 7.31 -0.20
C TYR A 117 -3.65 7.02 0.11
N HIS A 118 -3.13 5.87 -0.32
CA HIS A 118 -1.71 5.55 -0.12
C HIS A 118 -0.79 6.49 -0.93
N GLN A 119 -1.20 6.93 -2.12
CA GLN A 119 -0.46 7.92 -2.92
C GLN A 119 -0.51 9.30 -2.25
N ARG A 120 -1.69 9.71 -1.77
CA ARG A 120 -1.86 10.93 -0.96
C ARG A 120 -0.89 10.95 0.21
N VAL A 121 -0.85 9.89 1.01
CA VAL A 121 0.06 9.77 2.15
C VAL A 121 1.52 9.92 1.72
N LEU A 122 1.94 9.20 0.68
CA LEU A 122 3.33 9.23 0.22
C LEU A 122 3.75 10.64 -0.23
N VAL A 123 2.90 11.31 -1.02
CA VAL A 123 3.16 12.68 -1.50
C VAL A 123 3.22 13.65 -0.33
N ASP A 124 2.28 13.55 0.61
CA ASP A 124 2.22 14.49 1.73
C ASP A 124 3.37 14.29 2.71
N LEU A 125 3.76 13.05 3.00
CA LEU A 125 4.94 12.77 3.83
C LEU A 125 6.22 13.30 3.18
N ALA A 126 6.34 13.14 1.86
CA ALA A 126 7.49 13.64 1.11
C ALA A 126 7.52 15.17 1.07
N ALA A 127 6.39 15.82 0.79
CA ALA A 127 6.27 17.28 0.67
C ALA A 127 6.50 18.02 2.00
N HIS A 128 6.23 17.37 3.14
CA HIS A 128 6.49 17.91 4.47
C HIS A 128 7.85 17.46 5.06
N ASP A 129 8.72 16.87 4.25
CA ASP A 129 10.03 16.33 4.65
C ASP A 129 9.95 15.41 5.89
N LYS A 130 8.89 14.61 5.97
CA LYS A 130 8.67 13.66 7.08
C LYS A 130 9.22 12.28 6.78
N ALA A 131 9.04 11.81 5.54
CA ALA A 131 9.53 10.53 5.09
C ALA A 131 9.57 10.49 3.56
N TRP A 132 10.60 9.85 3.02
CA TRP A 132 10.73 9.51 1.61
C TRP A 132 10.96 8.00 1.48
N MET A 133 10.35 7.38 0.46
CA MET A 133 10.51 5.93 0.28
C MET A 133 11.97 5.59 0.00
N LEU A 134 12.47 4.60 0.74
CA LEU A 134 13.82 4.08 0.65
C LEU A 134 14.91 5.13 0.84
N ASP A 135 14.61 6.29 1.44
CA ASP A 135 15.61 7.29 1.81
C ASP A 135 16.34 6.84 3.08
N THR A 136 17.65 6.70 2.97
CA THR A 136 18.50 6.27 4.08
C THR A 136 19.32 7.39 4.68
N GLU A 137 19.19 8.62 4.17
CA GLU A 137 19.99 9.78 4.59
C GLU A 137 21.50 9.53 4.44
N GLY A 138 21.90 8.78 3.40
CA GLY A 138 23.29 8.39 3.15
C GLY A 138 23.83 7.30 4.09
N GLU A 139 22.98 6.72 4.95
CA GLU A 139 23.39 5.62 5.83
C GLU A 139 23.14 4.26 5.19
N LYS A 140 24.15 3.40 5.15
CA LYS A 140 23.98 2.00 4.78
C LYS A 140 22.90 1.28 5.63
N LYS A 141 21.81 0.81 5.01
CA LYS A 141 20.74 0.01 5.64
C LYS A 141 20.68 -1.40 5.06
N ARG A 142 20.62 -2.42 5.92
CA ARG A 142 20.45 -3.82 5.52
C ARG A 142 18.96 -4.16 5.31
N LEU A 143 18.65 -4.74 4.15
CA LEU A 143 17.34 -5.27 3.80
C LEU A 143 17.36 -6.80 3.73
N ASN A 144 16.24 -7.42 4.06
CA ASN A 144 16.02 -8.86 3.92
C ASN A 144 15.00 -9.05 2.79
N LEU A 145 15.36 -9.86 1.79
CA LEU A 145 14.55 -10.19 0.63
C LEU A 145 14.11 -11.66 0.75
N LEU A 146 12.80 -11.88 0.64
CA LEU A 146 12.23 -13.21 0.43
C LEU A 146 12.02 -13.38 -1.08
N VAL A 147 12.64 -14.40 -1.67
CA VAL A 147 12.32 -14.83 -3.04
C VAL A 147 11.61 -16.16 -2.95
N TYR A 148 10.44 -16.30 -3.55
CA TYR A 148 9.67 -17.54 -3.46
C TYR A 148 8.84 -17.82 -4.72
N ASP A 149 8.38 -19.07 -4.80
CA ASP A 149 7.53 -19.63 -5.85
C ASP A 149 6.68 -20.78 -5.24
N ILE A 150 5.50 -21.04 -5.78
CA ILE A 150 4.63 -22.14 -5.33
C ILE A 150 4.32 -23.13 -6.45
N GLU A 151 4.02 -24.37 -6.07
CA GLU A 151 3.46 -25.36 -7.00
C GLU A 151 2.11 -25.87 -6.49
N THR A 152 1.18 -26.02 -7.43
CA THR A 152 -0.13 -26.65 -7.20
C THR A 152 -0.36 -27.75 -8.22
N THR A 153 -0.82 -28.91 -7.75
CA THR A 153 -1.19 -30.06 -8.58
C THR A 153 -2.62 -29.95 -9.11
N GLU A 154 -3.46 -29.20 -8.39
CA GLU A 154 -4.77 -28.80 -8.85
C GLU A 154 -4.68 -27.40 -9.49
N PHE A 155 -5.30 -27.24 -10.66
CA PHE A 155 -5.45 -25.95 -11.33
C PHE A 155 -6.86 -25.81 -11.88
N GLU A 156 -7.51 -24.69 -11.54
CA GLU A 156 -8.81 -24.29 -12.05
C GLU A 156 -8.77 -22.77 -12.28
N GLU A 157 -9.06 -22.33 -13.50
CA GLU A 157 -8.95 -20.92 -13.87
C GLU A 157 -9.84 -20.03 -12.98
N GLY A 158 -9.26 -18.95 -12.47
CA GLY A 158 -9.95 -18.00 -11.58
C GLY A 158 -10.14 -18.48 -10.14
N LYS A 159 -9.80 -19.72 -9.82
CA LYS A 159 -9.88 -20.25 -8.46
C LYS A 159 -8.57 -20.01 -7.70
N THR A 160 -8.70 -19.50 -6.48
CA THR A 160 -7.57 -19.06 -5.65
C THR A 160 -7.47 -19.80 -4.32
N ASP A 161 -8.32 -20.81 -4.12
CA ASP A 161 -8.49 -21.51 -2.84
C ASP A 161 -8.08 -22.99 -2.91
N LEU A 162 -7.31 -23.33 -3.95
CA LEU A 162 -6.77 -24.65 -4.22
C LEU A 162 -5.65 -24.99 -3.24
N PRO A 163 -5.43 -26.28 -2.94
CA PRO A 163 -4.31 -26.71 -2.11
C PRO A 163 -2.97 -26.25 -2.67
N ILE A 164 -2.06 -25.85 -1.79
CA ILE A 164 -0.68 -25.50 -2.14
C ILE A 164 0.21 -26.69 -1.76
N ASP A 165 0.80 -27.33 -2.76
CA ASP A 165 1.57 -28.56 -2.58
C ASP A 165 3.01 -28.27 -2.19
N ILE A 166 3.61 -27.23 -2.78
CA ILE A 166 5.01 -26.90 -2.57
C ILE A 166 5.16 -25.39 -2.40
N ILE A 167 6.01 -24.98 -1.46
CA ILE A 167 6.54 -23.62 -1.38
C ILE A 167 8.06 -23.73 -1.46
N GLY A 168 8.62 -23.22 -2.55
CA GLY A 168 10.05 -23.03 -2.73
C GLY A 168 10.42 -21.60 -2.35
N TYR A 169 11.44 -21.41 -1.52
CA TYR A 169 11.87 -20.06 -1.17
C TYR A 169 13.36 -19.99 -0.81
N THR A 170 13.90 -18.77 -0.89
CA THR A 170 15.19 -18.43 -0.32
C THR A 170 15.14 -17.04 0.32
N SER A 171 15.96 -16.86 1.35
CA SER A 171 16.09 -15.63 2.09
C SER A 171 17.47 -15.06 1.87
N LEU A 172 17.55 -13.85 1.36
CA LEU A 172 18.82 -13.17 1.12
C LEU A 172 18.82 -11.79 1.75
N SER A 173 20.03 -11.29 2.05
CA SER A 173 20.19 -9.92 2.52
C SER A 173 21.00 -9.12 1.51
N LEU A 174 20.64 -7.86 1.37
CA LEU A 174 21.42 -6.85 0.66
C LEU A 174 21.49 -5.59 1.53
N SER A 175 22.36 -4.67 1.17
CA SER A 175 22.37 -3.34 1.76
C SER A 175 21.95 -2.30 0.72
N ILE A 176 21.35 -1.22 1.16
CA ILE A 176 21.10 -0.03 0.34
C ILE A 176 21.71 1.18 1.00
N GLU A 177 22.14 2.14 0.18
CA GLU A 177 22.50 3.48 0.60
C GLU A 177 21.86 4.44 -0.39
N SER A 178 21.21 5.47 0.11
CA SER A 178 20.45 6.41 -0.68
C SER A 178 20.29 7.73 0.05
N GLU A 179 20.24 8.80 -0.74
CA GLU A 179 20.02 10.15 -0.26
C GLU A 179 19.40 11.00 -1.37
N LYS A 180 18.85 12.13 -0.99
CA LYS A 180 18.24 13.10 -1.88
C LYS A 180 18.67 14.51 -1.49
N ASN A 181 18.80 15.37 -2.47
CA ASN A 181 18.93 16.81 -2.30
C ASN A 181 17.89 17.51 -3.17
N LEU A 182 16.84 18.02 -2.54
CA LEU A 182 15.74 18.69 -3.24
C LEU A 182 16.11 20.09 -3.75
N GLU A 183 17.18 20.72 -3.23
CA GLU A 183 17.64 22.02 -3.70
C GLU A 183 18.39 21.91 -5.03
N THR A 184 19.18 20.84 -5.19
CA THR A 184 19.95 20.58 -6.42
C THR A 184 19.26 19.59 -7.36
N GLU A 185 18.12 19.02 -6.95
CA GLU A 185 17.40 17.93 -7.64
C GLU A 185 18.28 16.66 -7.83
N GLU A 186 19.21 16.41 -6.91
CA GLU A 186 20.10 15.25 -6.96
C GLU A 186 19.53 14.09 -6.13
N PHE A 187 19.63 12.87 -6.68
CA PHE A 187 19.18 11.65 -6.04
C PHE A 187 20.26 10.59 -6.21
N ASN A 188 20.66 9.95 -5.11
CA ASN A 188 21.57 8.82 -5.12
C ASN A 188 20.86 7.58 -4.56
N PHE A 189 21.10 6.44 -5.20
CA PHE A 189 20.62 5.14 -4.75
C PHE A 189 21.59 4.05 -5.19
N GLU A 190 22.20 3.39 -4.22
CA GLU A 190 23.15 2.31 -4.40
C GLU A 190 22.66 1.03 -3.74
N VAL A 191 22.77 -0.08 -4.47
CA VAL A 191 22.61 -1.43 -3.91
C VAL A 191 24.00 -1.97 -3.61
N LEU A 192 24.22 -2.29 -2.33
CA LEU A 192 25.47 -2.73 -1.76
C LEU A 192 25.35 -4.18 -1.25
N ASP A 193 26.49 -4.84 -1.05
CA ASP A 193 26.58 -6.20 -0.51
C ASP A 193 25.69 -7.23 -1.22
N TRP A 194 25.44 -7.05 -2.52
CA TRP A 194 24.69 -8.03 -3.29
C TRP A 194 25.43 -9.37 -3.26
N PRO A 195 24.77 -10.50 -2.97
CA PRO A 195 25.43 -11.79 -2.94
C PRO A 195 26.05 -12.11 -4.31
N SER A 196 27.37 -12.25 -4.35
CA SER A 196 28.13 -12.46 -5.58
C SER A 196 27.84 -13.81 -6.26
N ASN A 197 27.28 -14.76 -5.53
CA ASN A 197 26.81 -16.04 -6.06
C ASN A 197 25.44 -16.37 -5.48
N TRP A 198 24.39 -16.14 -6.27
CA TRP A 198 23.02 -16.48 -5.86
C TRP A 198 22.79 -17.99 -5.83
N MET A 199 23.58 -18.79 -6.58
CA MET A 199 23.46 -20.26 -6.63
C MET A 199 23.95 -20.94 -5.35
N GLU A 200 24.68 -20.23 -4.48
CA GLU A 200 25.12 -20.74 -3.18
C GLU A 200 24.10 -20.52 -2.05
N ASN A 201 23.06 -19.69 -2.28
CA ASN A 201 22.00 -19.58 -1.30
C ASN A 201 21.18 -20.86 -1.29
N GLU A 202 20.99 -21.42 -0.10
CA GLU A 202 20.14 -22.59 0.08
C GLU A 202 18.71 -22.25 -0.34
N ILE A 203 18.17 -23.04 -1.28
CA ILE A 203 16.76 -23.01 -1.65
C ILE A 203 16.07 -24.04 -0.76
N ILE A 204 15.15 -23.55 0.06
CA ILE A 204 14.34 -24.38 0.93
C ILE A 204 13.05 -24.72 0.19
N GLN A 205 12.74 -26.01 0.11
CA GLN A 205 11.51 -26.50 -0.49
C GLN A 205 10.73 -27.31 0.53
N VAL A 206 9.54 -26.82 0.90
CA VAL A 206 8.61 -27.54 1.77
C VAL A 206 7.50 -28.15 0.92
N VAL A 207 7.16 -29.41 1.21
CA VAL A 207 6.16 -30.18 0.47
C VAL A 207 5.05 -30.58 1.44
N ALA A 208 3.81 -30.24 1.10
CA ALA A 208 2.62 -30.66 1.83
C ALA A 208 2.06 -31.95 1.23
N ARG A 209 1.93 -33.00 2.05
CA ARG A 209 1.31 -34.28 1.64
C ARG A 209 -0.11 -34.43 2.16
N ASN A 210 -0.53 -33.52 3.04
CA ASN A 210 -1.86 -33.49 3.65
C ASN A 210 -2.16 -32.05 4.12
N ARG A 211 -3.40 -31.83 4.57
CA ARG A 211 -3.89 -30.51 4.99
C ARG A 211 -3.18 -29.94 6.22
N ASP A 212 -2.72 -30.78 7.15
CA ASP A 212 -2.02 -30.30 8.33
C ASP A 212 -0.61 -29.81 7.97
N GLU A 213 0.11 -30.54 7.11
CA GLU A 213 1.40 -30.10 6.55
C GLU A 213 1.26 -28.81 5.72
N GLU A 214 0.19 -28.68 4.94
CA GLU A 214 -0.11 -27.44 4.20
C GLU A 214 -0.31 -26.26 5.15
N ILE A 215 -1.11 -26.43 6.21
CA ILE A 215 -1.33 -25.40 7.22
C ILE A 215 0.00 -24.99 7.86
N ASP A 216 0.85 -25.94 8.24
CA ASP A 216 2.15 -25.65 8.83
C ASP A 216 3.09 -24.90 7.85
N ASN A 217 3.10 -25.28 6.58
CA ASN A 217 3.87 -24.59 5.53
C ASN A 217 3.37 -23.16 5.31
N LEU A 218 2.06 -22.94 5.27
CA LEU A 218 1.48 -21.59 5.13
C LEU A 218 1.73 -20.72 6.37
N LEU A 219 1.71 -21.30 7.57
CA LEU A 219 2.07 -20.59 8.81
C LEU A 219 3.54 -20.20 8.83
N MET A 220 4.43 -21.06 8.32
CA MET A 220 5.83 -20.74 8.10
C MET A 220 5.96 -19.58 7.11
N PHE A 221 5.29 -19.64 5.97
CA PHE A 221 5.31 -18.58 4.96
C PHE A 221 4.86 -17.22 5.54
N CYS A 222 3.76 -17.18 6.29
CA CYS A 222 3.30 -15.95 6.95
C CYS A 222 4.38 -15.33 7.85
N LYS A 223 5.11 -16.16 8.61
CA LYS A 223 6.21 -15.69 9.47
C LYS A 223 7.42 -15.24 8.65
N LEU A 224 7.70 -15.88 7.52
CA LEU A 224 8.75 -15.42 6.61
C LEU A 224 8.41 -14.03 6.09
N VAL A 225 7.19 -13.80 5.62
CA VAL A 225 6.74 -12.48 5.17
C VAL A 225 6.97 -11.41 6.24
N GLU A 226 6.64 -11.68 7.50
CA GLU A 226 6.87 -10.74 8.62
C GLU A 226 8.34 -10.41 8.88
N GLN A 227 9.26 -11.29 8.50
CA GLN A 227 10.71 -11.15 8.75
C GLN A 227 11.47 -10.47 7.61
N HIS A 228 10.81 -10.27 6.46
CA HIS A 228 11.42 -9.74 5.26
C HIS A 228 10.89 -8.35 4.92
N HIS A 229 11.76 -7.52 4.36
CA HIS A 229 11.46 -6.15 3.97
C HIS A 229 10.92 -6.07 2.54
N ILE A 230 11.39 -6.97 1.67
CA ILE A 230 10.97 -7.08 0.28
C ILE A 230 10.57 -8.53 0.02
N ILE A 231 9.44 -8.72 -0.64
CA ILE A 231 8.91 -10.01 -1.07
C ILE A 231 8.96 -10.04 -2.59
N SER A 232 9.59 -11.06 -3.17
CA SER A 232 9.85 -11.12 -4.60
C SER A 232 9.67 -12.52 -5.17
N GLY A 233 9.52 -12.58 -6.49
CA GLY A 233 9.32 -13.78 -7.27
C GLY A 233 8.91 -13.41 -8.68
N HIS A 234 8.54 -14.41 -9.48
CA HIS A 234 8.11 -14.22 -10.85
C HIS A 234 6.59 -14.32 -10.93
N ASN A 235 5.89 -13.26 -11.37
CA ASN A 235 4.43 -13.22 -11.50
C ASN A 235 3.66 -13.46 -10.18
N ILE A 236 4.30 -13.21 -9.04
CA ILE A 236 3.74 -13.46 -7.71
C ILE A 236 2.48 -12.63 -7.42
N VAL A 237 2.34 -11.39 -7.90
CA VAL A 237 1.16 -10.58 -7.55
C VAL A 237 -0.09 -11.04 -8.30
N GLY A 238 0.10 -11.60 -9.50
CA GLY A 238 -0.97 -12.08 -10.37
C GLY A 238 -1.31 -13.55 -10.18
N PHE A 239 -0.48 -14.32 -9.46
CA PHE A 239 -0.71 -15.74 -9.25
C PHE A 239 -0.44 -16.18 -7.81
N ASP A 240 0.83 -16.30 -7.38
CA ASP A 240 1.22 -16.92 -6.11
C ASP A 240 0.57 -16.25 -4.90
N ASN A 241 0.64 -14.92 -4.82
CA ASN A 241 0.03 -14.13 -3.75
C ASN A 241 -1.50 -14.36 -3.73
N MET A 242 -2.13 -14.49 -4.91
CA MET A 242 -3.56 -14.73 -5.00
C MET A 242 -3.91 -16.13 -4.46
N GLN A 243 -3.17 -17.16 -4.85
CA GLN A 243 -3.36 -18.52 -4.37
C GLN A 243 -3.12 -18.62 -2.86
N ILE A 244 -2.02 -18.08 -2.34
CA ILE A 244 -1.72 -18.08 -0.91
C ILE A 244 -2.80 -17.33 -0.12
N HIS A 245 -3.18 -16.13 -0.55
CA HIS A 245 -4.21 -15.34 0.11
C HIS A 245 -5.57 -16.05 0.08
N GLY A 246 -5.99 -16.56 -1.08
CA GLY A 246 -7.28 -17.23 -1.23
C GLY A 246 -7.34 -18.52 -0.40
N ARG A 247 -6.27 -19.31 -0.43
CA ARG A 247 -6.16 -20.56 0.34
C ARG A 247 -6.15 -20.32 1.84
N ILE A 248 -5.37 -19.37 2.34
CA ILE A 248 -5.39 -19.00 3.76
C ILE A 248 -6.79 -18.50 4.17
N GLY A 249 -7.43 -17.67 3.33
CA GLY A 249 -8.81 -17.23 3.56
C GLY A 249 -9.79 -18.38 3.73
N LYS A 250 -9.70 -19.40 2.87
CA LYS A 250 -10.53 -20.62 2.96
C LYS A 250 -10.25 -21.44 4.21
N ILE A 251 -8.98 -21.66 4.54
CA ILE A 251 -8.58 -22.38 5.75
C ILE A 251 -9.14 -21.68 6.99
N VAL A 252 -9.05 -20.35 7.06
CA VAL A 252 -9.63 -19.59 8.18
C VAL A 252 -11.15 -19.74 8.24
N SER A 253 -11.86 -19.71 7.10
CA SER A 253 -13.32 -19.86 7.07
C SER A 253 -13.81 -21.27 7.40
N GLU A 254 -13.09 -22.31 6.96
CA GLU A 254 -13.52 -23.71 7.12
C GLU A 254 -13.02 -24.33 8.43
N ASN A 255 -11.80 -23.99 8.85
CA ASN A 255 -11.08 -24.65 9.94
C ASN A 255 -10.84 -23.74 11.15
N GLY A 256 -11.50 -22.58 11.24
CA GLY A 256 -11.30 -21.63 12.33
C GLY A 256 -11.37 -22.25 13.74
N GLU A 257 -12.21 -23.28 13.92
CA GLU A 257 -12.35 -24.02 15.19
C GLU A 257 -11.25 -25.07 15.44
N ASN A 258 -10.63 -25.60 14.37
CA ASN A 258 -9.58 -26.61 14.44
C ASN A 258 -8.16 -26.00 14.52
N LEU A 259 -8.03 -24.72 14.16
CA LEU A 259 -6.78 -23.97 14.34
C LEU A 259 -6.61 -23.58 15.81
N SER A 260 -5.39 -23.68 16.32
CA SER A 260 -5.08 -23.06 17.61
C SER A 260 -5.23 -21.54 17.51
N LYS A 261 -5.52 -20.88 18.64
CA LYS A 261 -5.66 -19.40 18.71
C LYS A 261 -4.47 -18.67 18.10
N LYS A 262 -3.25 -19.20 18.26
CA LYS A 262 -2.03 -18.62 17.70
C LYS A 262 -1.95 -18.74 16.19
N GLN A 263 -2.33 -19.89 15.63
CA GLN A 263 -2.34 -20.11 14.18
C GLN A 263 -3.38 -19.22 13.49
N LEU A 264 -4.59 -19.16 14.06
CA LEU A 264 -5.65 -18.28 13.58
C LEU A 264 -5.21 -16.80 13.59
N GLN A 265 -4.55 -16.37 14.66
CA GLN A 265 -4.03 -15.00 14.76
C GLN A 265 -2.99 -14.69 13.66
N ILE A 266 -2.07 -15.61 13.36
CA ILE A 266 -1.06 -15.42 12.32
C ILE A 266 -1.72 -15.27 10.95
N PHE A 267 -2.66 -16.16 10.60
CA PHE A 267 -3.39 -16.05 9.33
C PHE A 267 -4.23 -14.79 9.23
N GLN A 268 -4.92 -14.40 10.30
CA GLN A 268 -5.68 -13.15 10.31
C GLN A 268 -4.76 -11.93 10.15
N GLN A 269 -3.60 -11.93 10.80
CA GLN A 269 -2.60 -10.85 10.61
C GLN A 269 -2.08 -10.81 9.19
N PHE A 270 -1.78 -11.95 8.58
CA PHE A 270 -1.40 -12.00 7.17
C PHE A 270 -2.49 -11.41 6.27
N LEU A 271 -3.74 -11.88 6.37
CA LEU A 271 -4.85 -11.47 5.51
C LEU A 271 -5.28 -10.00 5.68
N THR A 272 -5.09 -9.42 6.87
CA THR A 272 -5.58 -8.05 7.16
C THR A 272 -4.47 -7.01 7.10
N LYS A 273 -3.23 -7.42 7.37
CA LYS A 273 -2.10 -6.49 7.51
C LYS A 273 -1.08 -6.64 6.40
N TYR A 274 -0.66 -7.87 6.11
CA TYR A 274 0.47 -8.12 5.22
C TYR A 274 0.09 -8.47 3.80
N ALA A 275 -1.13 -8.91 3.52
CA ALA A 275 -1.59 -9.25 2.18
C ALA A 275 -2.86 -8.47 1.85
N ARG A 276 -2.91 -7.88 0.66
CA ARG A 276 -4.04 -7.05 0.24
C ARG A 276 -4.42 -7.35 -1.20
N LYS A 277 -5.71 -7.60 -1.41
CA LYS A 277 -6.32 -7.60 -2.74
C LYS A 277 -6.32 -6.19 -3.32
N ASP A 278 -5.85 -6.05 -4.53
CA ASP A 278 -5.86 -4.80 -5.29
C ASP A 278 -6.19 -5.09 -6.76
N LYS A 279 -6.31 -4.03 -7.55
CA LYS A 279 -6.47 -4.13 -9.01
C LYS A 279 -5.27 -3.54 -9.69
N SER A 280 -4.67 -4.31 -10.60
CA SER A 280 -3.69 -3.79 -11.54
C SER A 280 -4.39 -3.43 -12.84
N PHE A 281 -3.99 -2.31 -13.44
CA PHE A 281 -4.46 -1.91 -14.76
C PHE A 281 -3.28 -1.84 -15.71
N HIS A 282 -3.29 -2.70 -16.73
CA HIS A 282 -2.27 -2.69 -17.77
C HIS A 282 -2.96 -2.42 -19.12
N PHE A 283 -2.65 -1.28 -19.74
CA PHE A 283 -3.25 -0.82 -21.00
C PHE A 283 -4.80 -0.87 -21.03
N GLY A 284 -5.44 -0.55 -19.91
CA GLY A 284 -6.91 -0.55 -19.79
C GLY A 284 -7.55 -1.92 -19.51
N VAL A 285 -6.77 -3.01 -19.45
CA VAL A 285 -7.22 -4.31 -18.97
C VAL A 285 -6.94 -4.40 -17.47
N GLY A 286 -7.99 -4.61 -16.69
CA GLY A 286 -7.90 -4.82 -15.25
C GLY A 286 -7.63 -6.27 -14.91
N SER A 287 -6.71 -6.52 -13.97
CA SER A 287 -6.52 -7.82 -13.34
C SER A 287 -6.61 -7.67 -11.82
N GLU A 288 -7.22 -8.66 -11.18
CA GLU A 288 -7.15 -8.79 -9.73
C GLU A 288 -5.73 -9.23 -9.37
N ILE A 289 -5.15 -8.61 -8.35
CA ILE A 289 -3.83 -8.93 -7.83
C ILE A 289 -3.88 -9.02 -6.30
N VAL A 290 -2.87 -9.65 -5.73
CA VAL A 290 -2.58 -9.52 -4.30
C VAL A 290 -1.18 -8.99 -4.11
N THR A 291 -1.04 -7.93 -3.34
CA THR A 291 0.25 -7.35 -2.93
C THR A 291 0.56 -7.79 -1.51
N ILE A 292 1.79 -8.21 -1.25
CA ILE A 292 2.31 -8.46 0.09
C ILE A 292 3.17 -7.28 0.57
N HIS A 293 2.91 -6.82 1.79
CA HIS A 293 3.65 -5.74 2.45
C HIS A 293 4.74 -6.31 3.37
N PRO A 294 5.86 -5.59 3.63
CA PRO A 294 6.07 -4.15 3.40
C PRO A 294 6.18 -3.70 1.94
N SER A 295 6.85 -4.49 1.10
CA SER A 295 7.09 -4.18 -0.30
C SER A 295 7.09 -5.46 -1.13
N THR A 296 6.31 -5.49 -2.23
CA THR A 296 6.34 -6.58 -3.20
C THR A 296 7.08 -6.14 -4.45
N PHE A 297 8.02 -6.97 -4.91
CA PHE A 297 8.74 -6.80 -6.15
C PHE A 297 8.47 -7.98 -7.08
N ASP A 298 7.50 -7.81 -7.97
CA ASP A 298 7.19 -8.79 -9.01
C ASP A 298 8.12 -8.61 -10.20
N THR A 299 8.97 -9.60 -10.44
CA THR A 299 9.97 -9.54 -11.52
C THR A 299 9.35 -9.59 -12.91
N TYR A 300 8.19 -10.24 -13.10
CA TYR A 300 7.51 -10.29 -14.39
C TYR A 300 7.00 -8.91 -14.80
N LEU A 301 6.34 -8.22 -13.87
CA LEU A 301 5.89 -6.84 -14.08
C LEU A 301 7.08 -5.87 -14.20
N GLY A 302 8.13 -6.09 -13.41
CA GLY A 302 9.36 -5.31 -13.47
C GLY A 302 10.02 -5.39 -14.85
N VAL A 303 10.17 -6.60 -15.39
CA VAL A 303 10.79 -6.83 -16.71
C VAL A 303 9.94 -6.24 -17.83
N ARG A 304 8.62 -6.41 -17.82
CA ARG A 304 7.72 -5.85 -18.85
C ARG A 304 7.80 -4.32 -18.97
N LYS A 305 8.16 -3.60 -17.90
CA LYS A 305 8.40 -2.16 -17.95
C LYS A 305 9.58 -1.78 -18.85
N PHE A 306 10.60 -2.63 -18.92
CA PHE A 306 11.81 -2.40 -19.73
C PHE A 306 11.79 -3.19 -21.05
N TYR A 307 11.02 -4.27 -21.12
CA TYR A 307 10.89 -5.16 -22.27
C TYR A 307 9.41 -5.37 -22.61
N PRO A 308 8.76 -4.41 -23.29
CA PRO A 308 7.32 -4.46 -23.56
C PRO A 308 6.87 -5.60 -24.50
N TYR A 309 7.81 -6.24 -25.21
CA TYR A 309 7.57 -7.36 -26.13
C TYR A 309 8.05 -8.71 -25.55
N LEU A 310 8.11 -8.84 -24.22
CA LEU A 310 8.67 -10.02 -23.56
C LEU A 310 7.95 -11.32 -23.96
N ASP A 311 6.65 -11.26 -24.24
CA ASP A 311 5.83 -12.44 -24.60
C ASP A 311 5.79 -12.73 -26.11
N ASP A 312 6.44 -11.88 -26.92
CA ASP A 312 6.52 -12.06 -28.38
C ASP A 312 7.73 -12.92 -28.81
N PHE A 313 8.51 -13.43 -27.85
CA PHE A 313 9.71 -14.26 -28.04
C PHE A 313 9.62 -15.57 -27.24
#